data_AF-A0A8J4M6V6-F1
#
_entry.id   AF-A0A8J4M6V6-F1
#
_cell.length_a   1.000
_cell.length_b   1.000
_cell.length_c   1.000
_cell.angle_alpha   90.00
_cell.angle_beta   90.00
_cell.angle_gamma   90.00
#
_symmetry.space_group_name_H-M   'P 1'
#
loop_
_entity.id
_entity.type
_entity.pdbx_description
1 polymer ?
#
loop_
_entity_poly.entity_id
_entity_poly.type
_entity_poly.pdbx_seq_one_letter_code
_entity_poly.pdbx_strand_id
1 'polypeptide(L)'
;MVVDPVRMGHNLDATGGLIVAEAVMMGLAPLLGRDAAHHVVQAACDRARTEGMPVAKALATIPEIVARLDATALETLTDPARYLGSTDAFIDRVLACARGIGE
;
A
#
# COMPACT_ATOMS: atom_id res chain seq x y z
N MET A 1 -10.15 26.70 -3.74
CA MET A 1 -9.97 25.52 -2.88
C MET A 1 -8.49 25.42 -2.53
N VAL A 2 -8.13 25.14 -1.27
CA VAL A 2 -6.73 24.99 -0.82
C VAL A 2 -6.52 23.53 -0.44
N VAL A 3 -5.43 22.93 -0.93
CA VAL A 3 -5.05 21.53 -0.65
C VAL A 3 -3.82 21.53 0.25
N ASP A 4 -3.81 20.63 1.24
CA ASP A 4 -2.68 20.38 2.13
C ASP A 4 -2.21 18.92 1.94
N PRO A 5 -1.22 18.68 1.06
CA PRO A 5 -0.73 17.33 0.78
C PRO A 5 -0.03 16.69 1.98
N VAL A 6 0.59 17.49 2.85
CA VAL A 6 1.29 17.00 4.03
C VAL A 6 0.28 16.40 5.02
N ARG A 7 -0.83 17.12 5.26
CA ARG A 7 -1.91 16.60 6.11
C ARG A 7 -2.61 15.39 5.49
N MET A 8 -2.75 15.32 4.17
CA MET A 8 -3.25 14.11 3.49
C MET A 8 -2.34 12.91 3.76
N GLY A 9 -1.01 13.07 3.63
CA GLY A 9 -0.04 12.04 3.96
C GLY A 9 -0.17 11.57 5.42
N HIS A 10 -0.18 12.50 6.37
CA HIS A 10 -0.36 12.15 7.80
C HIS A 10 -1.65 11.37 8.08
N ASN A 11 -2.75 11.70 7.40
CA ASN A 11 -4.00 10.98 7.55
C ASN A 11 -3.91 9.54 7.01
N LEU A 12 -3.16 9.31 5.93
CA LEU A 12 -2.91 7.97 5.40
C LEU A 12 -2.01 7.16 6.35
N ASP A 13 -0.99 7.81 6.92
CA ASP A 13 -0.06 7.22 7.87
C ASP A 13 -0.71 6.86 9.22
N ALA A 14 -1.87 7.45 9.55
CA ALA A 14 -2.57 7.26 10.81
C ALA A 14 -2.92 5.79 11.12
N THR A 15 -2.99 4.94 10.08
CA THR A 15 -3.26 3.50 10.23
C THR A 15 -2.00 2.65 10.35
N GLY A 16 -0.80 3.24 10.27
CA GLY A 16 0.47 2.51 10.30
C GLY A 16 0.65 1.53 9.13
N GLY A 17 0.01 1.80 7.99
CA GLY A 17 0.05 0.93 6.80
C GLY A 17 -1.06 -0.14 6.74
N LEU A 18 -1.96 -0.21 7.73
CA LEU A 18 -3.09 -1.16 7.69
C LEU A 18 -4.07 -0.86 6.54
N ILE A 19 -4.19 0.41 6.12
CA ILE A 19 -5.07 0.81 5.01
C ILE A 19 -4.68 0.18 3.66
N VAL A 20 -3.43 -0.29 3.52
CA VAL A 20 -2.90 -0.93 2.30
C VAL A 20 -2.66 -2.43 2.44
N ALA A 21 -3.26 -3.11 3.43
CA ALA A 21 -3.05 -4.55 3.64
C ALA A 21 -3.34 -5.40 2.37
N GLU A 22 -4.36 -5.05 1.59
CA GLU A 22 -4.64 -5.73 0.32
C GLU A 22 -3.50 -5.57 -0.70
N ALA A 23 -2.96 -4.36 -0.84
CA ALA A 23 -1.84 -4.07 -1.74
C ALA A 23 -0.60 -4.90 -1.37
N VAL A 24 -0.32 -5.00 -0.07
CA VAL A 24 0.77 -5.82 0.46
C VAL A 24 0.54 -7.29 0.10
N MET A 25 -0.67 -7.82 0.31
CA MET A 25 -1.00 -9.20 -0.06
C MET A 25 -0.81 -9.45 -1.55
N MET A 26 -1.29 -8.52 -2.40
CA MET A 26 -1.12 -8.61 -3.85
C MET A 26 0.35 -8.60 -4.27
N GLY A 27 1.20 -7.78 -3.64
CA GLY A 27 2.64 -7.75 -3.92
C GLY A 27 3.40 -8.97 -3.41
N LEU A 28 2.93 -9.61 -2.32
CA LEU A 28 3.54 -10.83 -1.79
C LEU A 28 3.07 -12.10 -2.49
N ALA A 29 1.87 -12.12 -3.07
CA ALA A 29 1.30 -13.30 -3.71
C ALA A 29 2.18 -13.92 -4.83
N PRO A 30 2.89 -13.15 -5.69
CA PRO A 30 3.83 -13.71 -6.66
C PRO A 30 5.04 -14.41 -6.04
N LEU A 31 5.41 -14.06 -4.81
CA LEU A 31 6.60 -14.57 -4.11
C LEU A 31 6.29 -15.80 -3.24
N LEU A 32 5.09 -15.83 -2.66
CA LEU A 32 4.68 -16.83 -1.65
C LEU A 32 3.53 -17.74 -2.10
N GLY A 33 2.77 -17.32 -3.12
CA GLY A 33 1.43 -17.85 -3.37
C GLY A 33 0.36 -17.07 -2.59
N ARG A 34 -0.88 -17.08 -3.10
CA ARG A 34 -2.00 -16.27 -2.57
C ARG A 34 -2.34 -16.61 -1.12
N ASP A 35 -2.47 -17.90 -0.82
CA ASP A 35 -2.90 -18.34 0.52
C ASP A 35 -1.84 -18.02 1.58
N ALA A 36 -0.56 -18.30 1.28
CA ALA A 36 0.54 -17.97 2.17
C ALA A 36 0.68 -16.45 2.37
N ALA A 37 0.56 -15.66 1.29
CA ALA A 37 0.59 -14.20 1.38
C ALA A 37 -0.55 -13.66 2.25
N HIS A 38 -1.76 -14.21 2.13
CA HIS A 38 -2.90 -13.82 2.97
C HIS A 38 -2.62 -14.06 4.46
N HIS A 39 -2.18 -15.26 4.82
CA HIS A 39 -1.86 -15.58 6.22
C HIS A 39 -0.74 -14.72 6.80
N VAL A 40 0.32 -14.49 6.02
CA VAL A 40 1.46 -13.65 6.45
C VAL A 40 1.02 -12.21 6.67
N VAL A 41 0.26 -11.64 5.74
CA VAL A 41 -0.23 -10.26 5.87
C VAL A 41 -1.21 -10.13 7.04
N GLN A 42 -2.10 -11.10 7.23
CA GLN A 42 -3.02 -11.10 8.36
C GLN A 42 -2.24 -11.09 9.68
N ALA A 43 -1.28 -12.01 9.85
CA ALA A 43 -0.45 -12.07 11.05
C ALA A 43 0.35 -10.79 11.29
N ALA A 44 0.91 -10.19 10.23
CA ALA A 44 1.62 -8.92 10.32
C ALA A 44 0.70 -7.76 10.73
N CYS A 45 -0.53 -7.71 10.20
CA CYS A 45 -1.53 -6.70 10.57
C CYS A 45 -1.99 -6.84 12.02
N ASP A 46 -2.26 -8.08 12.46
CA ASP A 46 -2.66 -8.37 13.84
C ASP A 46 -1.56 -7.97 14.83
N ARG A 47 -0.30 -8.26 14.49
CA ARG A 47 0.87 -7.85 15.26
C ARG A 47 1.04 -6.33 15.28
N ALA A 48 0.99 -5.68 14.12
CA ALA A 48 1.10 -4.22 13.98
C ALA A 48 0.06 -3.50 14.84
N ARG A 49 -1.20 -3.98 14.82
CA ARG A 49 -2.29 -3.46 15.65
C ARG A 49 -2.05 -3.68 17.14
N THR A 50 -1.60 -4.87 17.53
CA THR A 50 -1.41 -5.24 18.95
C THR A 50 -0.24 -4.50 19.57
N GLU A 51 0.86 -4.37 18.84
CA GLU A 51 2.12 -3.76 19.32
C GLU A 51 2.23 -2.27 18.99
N GLY A 52 1.26 -1.70 18.26
CA GLY A 52 1.25 -0.28 17.90
C GLY A 52 2.42 0.12 17.01
N MET A 53 2.74 -0.71 16.01
CA MET A 53 3.88 -0.49 15.10
C MET A 53 3.45 -0.48 13.63
N PRO A 54 4.26 0.09 12.71
CA PRO A 54 4.00 0.02 11.28
C PRO A 54 3.98 -1.42 10.75
N VAL A 55 3.12 -1.70 9.77
CA VAL A 55 3.02 -3.00 9.10
C VAL A 55 4.36 -3.41 8.46
N ALA A 56 5.12 -2.46 7.89
CA ALA A 56 6.46 -2.73 7.35
C ALA A 56 7.41 -3.34 8.39
N LYS A 57 7.36 -2.83 9.64
CA LYS A 57 8.16 -3.38 10.74
C LYS A 57 7.70 -4.77 11.13
N ALA A 58 6.39 -5.00 11.21
CA ALA A 58 5.85 -6.32 11.51
C ALA A 58 6.27 -7.36 10.45
N LEU A 59 6.19 -7.03 9.16
CA LEU A 59 6.66 -7.88 8.06
C LEU A 59 8.16 -8.15 8.14
N ALA A 60 8.96 -7.16 8.52
CA ALA A 60 10.41 -7.31 8.69
C ALA A 60 10.80 -8.23 9.87
N THR A 61 9.85 -8.66 10.71
CA THR A 61 10.12 -9.68 11.74
C THR A 61 9.93 -11.11 11.24
N ILE A 62 9.40 -11.30 10.03
CA ILE A 62 9.03 -12.61 9.48
C ILE A 62 10.18 -13.16 8.62
N PRO A 63 10.83 -14.28 9.01
CA PRO A 63 11.99 -14.82 8.30
C PRO A 63 11.75 -15.07 6.80
N GLU A 64 10.56 -15.57 6.45
CA GLU A 64 10.20 -15.87 5.06
C GLU A 64 10.09 -14.63 4.16
N ILE A 65 9.85 -13.46 4.76
CA ILE A 65 9.75 -12.17 4.08
C ILE A 65 11.14 -11.54 3.95
N VAL A 66 11.90 -11.46 5.05
CA VAL A 66 13.25 -10.85 5.04
C VAL A 66 14.25 -11.64 4.18
N ALA A 67 13.99 -12.92 3.93
CA ALA A 67 14.78 -13.71 2.99
C ALA A 67 14.58 -13.30 1.52
N ARG A 68 13.51 -12.54 1.20
CA ARG A 68 13.10 -12.21 -0.17
C ARG A 68 13.00 -10.72 -0.44
N LEU A 69 12.70 -9.92 0.58
CA LEU A 69 12.49 -8.48 0.49
C LEU A 69 13.36 -7.76 1.52
N ASP A 70 14.00 -6.68 1.08
CA ASP A 70 14.71 -5.77 1.97
C ASP A 70 13.75 -4.75 2.60
N ALA A 71 14.27 -3.94 3.53
CA ALA A 71 13.48 -2.93 4.22
C ALA A 71 12.87 -1.91 3.25
N THR A 72 13.61 -1.49 2.22
CA THR A 72 13.14 -0.53 1.20
C THR A 72 11.96 -1.08 0.41
N ALA A 73 12.01 -2.35 0.02
CA ALA A 73 10.92 -3.02 -0.68
C ALA A 73 9.67 -3.14 0.21
N LEU A 74 9.85 -3.42 1.51
CA LEU A 74 8.75 -3.46 2.46
C LEU A 74 8.11 -2.09 2.66
N GLU A 75 8.90 -1.04 2.83
CA GLU A 75 8.41 0.33 2.91
C GLU A 75 7.62 0.71 1.66
N THR A 76 8.18 0.43 0.48
CA THR A 76 7.53 0.66 -0.82
C THR A 76 6.21 -0.09 -0.93
N LEU A 77 6.15 -1.34 -0.48
CA LEU A 77 4.96 -2.16 -0.55
C LEU A 77 3.85 -1.68 0.40
N THR A 78 4.23 -1.05 1.50
CA THR A 78 3.31 -0.49 2.52
C THR A 78 3.02 1.00 2.34
N ASP A 79 3.52 1.63 1.27
CA ASP A 79 3.32 3.05 0.97
C ASP A 79 1.95 3.28 0.30
N PRO A 80 1.00 3.99 0.95
CA PRO A 80 -0.31 4.29 0.39
C PRO A 80 -0.25 5.08 -0.92
N ALA A 81 0.78 5.91 -1.12
CA ALA A 81 0.93 6.72 -2.33
C ALA A 81 1.26 5.88 -3.57
N ARG A 82 1.64 4.61 -3.39
CA ARG A 82 1.99 3.69 -4.48
C ARG A 82 0.85 2.78 -4.90
N TYR A 83 -0.28 2.82 -4.19
CA TYR A 83 -1.45 2.00 -4.48
C TYR A 83 -2.63 2.84 -4.99
N LEU A 84 -2.41 3.55 -6.11
CA LEU A 84 -3.39 4.47 -6.71
C LEU A 84 -4.31 3.79 -7.74
N GLY A 85 -4.09 2.51 -8.06
CA GLY A 85 -4.87 1.78 -9.05
C GLY A 85 -4.96 2.51 -10.39
N SER A 86 -6.18 2.75 -10.87
CA SER A 86 -6.45 3.37 -12.17
C SER A 86 -6.68 4.88 -12.10
N THR A 87 -6.25 5.56 -11.03
CA THR A 87 -6.46 7.01 -10.82
C THR A 87 -6.07 7.83 -12.05
N ASP A 88 -4.85 7.67 -12.56
CA ASP A 88 -4.36 8.44 -13.71
C ASP A 88 -5.15 8.14 -14.98
N ALA A 89 -5.47 6.87 -15.24
CA ALA A 89 -6.28 6.47 -16.39
C ALA A 89 -7.68 7.12 -16.37
N PHE A 90 -8.27 7.29 -15.18
CA PHE A 90 -9.55 7.99 -15.05
C PHE A 90 -9.42 9.50 -15.25
N ILE A 91 -8.36 10.12 -14.71
CA ILE A 91 -8.05 11.54 -14.93
C ILE A 91 -7.87 11.81 -16.43
N ASP A 92 -7.04 11.01 -17.10
CA ASP A 92 -6.73 11.15 -18.52
C ASP A 92 -7.98 11.02 -19.39
N ARG A 93 -8.84 10.04 -19.10
CA ARG A 93 -10.09 9.84 -19.84
C ARG A 93 -11.01 11.07 -19.75
N VAL A 94 -11.12 11.68 -18.58
CA VAL A 94 -11.95 12.88 -18.38
C VAL A 94 -11.32 14.09 -19.09
N LEU A 95 -10.00 14.27 -18.98
CA LEU A 95 -9.29 15.36 -19.65
C LEU A 95 -9.37 15.23 -21.18
N ALA A 96 -9.30 14.02 -21.73
CA ALA A 96 -9.47 13.77 -23.16
C ALA A 96 -10.87 14.13 -23.64
N CYS A 97 -11.90 13.69 -22.90
CA CYS A 97 -13.29 14.02 -23.21
C CYS A 97 -13.56 15.54 -23.17
N ALA A 98 -13.07 16.23 -22.14
CA ALA A 98 -13.25 17.68 -22.00
C ALA A 98 -12.58 18.47 -23.15
N ARG A 99 -11.42 18.01 -23.64
CA ARG A 99 -10.74 18.64 -24.78
C ARG A 99 -11.48 18.40 -26.10
N GLY A 100 -12.07 17.22 -26.29
CA GLY A 100 -12.82 16.89 -27.50
C GLY A 100 -14.23 17.49 -27.61
N ILE A 101 -14.75 18.14 -26.55
CA ILE A 101 -16.04 18.86 -26.57
C ILE A 101 -15.86 20.29 -27.12
N GLY A 102 -14.61 20.75 -27.31
CA GLY A 102 -14.29 22.09 -27.81
C GLY A 102 -14.03 22.19 -29.32
N GLU A 103 -14.16 21.09 -30.07
CA GLU A 103 -14.12 21.03 -31.55
C GLU A 103 -15.50 20.70 -32.12
#